data_AF-A0A941VUV4-F1
#
_entry.id   AF-A0A941VUV4-F1
#
_cell.length_a   1.000
_cell.length_b   1.000
_cell.length_c   1.000
_cell.angle_alpha   90.00
_cell.angle_beta   90.00
_cell.angle_gamma   90.00
#
_symmetry.space_group_name_H-M   'P 1'
#
loop_
_entity.id
_entity.type
_entity.pdbx_description
1 polymer ?
#
loop_
_entity_poly.entity_id
_entity_poly.type
_entity_poly.pdbx_seq_one_letter_code
_entity_poly.pdbx_strand_id
1 'polypeptide(L)'
;MRKDFPDHHDADLVLRLYDLRREPTMRQARRAILTQFWPGSFDDLAAVVRLEHPLNESYRQVASYWEMAFGMARHGIIQPDYLAEHSGEGLWLLAKVQPFLPQLRETRPR
;
A
#
# COMPACT_ATOMS: atom_id res chain seq x y z
N MET A 1 -20.93 1.68 9.37
CA MET A 1 -20.39 1.42 10.73
C MET A 1 -19.15 0.58 10.54
N ARG A 2 -18.04 0.85 11.26
CA ARG A 2 -16.88 -0.06 11.23
C ARG A 2 -17.27 -1.37 11.92
N LYS A 3 -16.78 -2.51 11.42
CA LYS A 3 -17.01 -3.82 12.04
C LYS A 3 -16.23 -3.91 13.35
N ASP A 4 -16.85 -4.39 14.42
CA ASP A 4 -16.18 -4.58 15.71
C ASP A 4 -15.35 -5.87 15.72
N PHE A 5 -15.81 -6.91 15.04
CA PHE A 5 -15.13 -8.22 14.93
C PHE A 5 -15.06 -8.67 13.47
N PRO A 6 -13.98 -9.38 13.08
CA PRO A 6 -13.91 -10.03 11.78
C PRO A 6 -14.84 -11.26 11.73
N ASP A 7 -15.29 -11.60 10.52
CA ASP A 7 -16.07 -12.79 10.21
C ASP A 7 -15.48 -13.57 9.02
N HIS A 8 -16.15 -14.63 8.59
CA HIS A 8 -15.70 -15.47 7.48
C HIS A 8 -15.56 -14.70 6.17
N HIS A 9 -16.34 -13.64 5.94
CA HIS A 9 -16.23 -12.85 4.73
C HIS A 9 -14.94 -12.03 4.71
N ASP A 10 -14.52 -11.49 5.87
CA ASP A 10 -13.23 -10.81 5.97
C ASP A 10 -12.07 -11.76 5.64
N ALA A 11 -12.14 -13.00 6.14
CA ALA A 11 -11.13 -14.03 5.84
C ALA A 11 -11.06 -14.33 4.33
N ASP A 12 -12.20 -14.50 3.67
CA ASP A 12 -12.27 -14.72 2.22
C ASP A 12 -11.67 -13.54 1.43
N LEU A 13 -11.94 -12.30 1.85
CA LEU A 13 -11.38 -11.12 1.22
C LEU A 13 -9.86 -11.04 1.39
N VAL A 14 -9.34 -11.35 2.59
CA VAL A 14 -7.89 -11.40 2.85
C VAL A 14 -7.22 -12.48 2.02
N LEU A 15 -7.84 -13.67 1.86
CA LEU A 15 -7.31 -14.73 1.01
C LEU A 15 -7.27 -14.30 -0.47
N ARG A 16 -8.29 -13.59 -0.95
CA ARG A 16 -8.29 -13.02 -2.33
C ARG A 16 -7.21 -11.97 -2.52
N LEU A 17 -7.01 -11.09 -1.54
CA LEU A 17 -5.91 -10.12 -1.53
C LEU A 17 -4.56 -10.83 -1.58
N TYR A 18 -4.38 -11.90 -0.79
CA TYR A 18 -3.18 -12.73 -0.83
C TYR A 18 -2.94 -13.35 -2.22
N ASP A 19 -3.99 -13.86 -2.88
CA ASP A 19 -3.87 -14.43 -4.21
C ASP A 19 -3.39 -13.41 -5.26
N LEU A 20 -3.93 -12.19 -5.24
CA LEU A 20 -3.46 -11.09 -6.09
C LEU A 20 -1.97 -10.77 -5.84
N ARG A 21 -1.51 -10.84 -4.58
CA ARG A 21 -0.09 -10.62 -4.25
C ARG A 21 0.84 -11.72 -4.75
N ARG A 22 0.29 -12.88 -5.16
CA ARG A 22 1.05 -14.00 -5.73
C ARG A 22 1.15 -13.94 -7.24
N GLU A 23 0.43 -13.04 -7.92
CA GLU A 23 0.60 -12.87 -9.36
C GLU A 23 2.06 -12.51 -9.70
N PRO A 24 2.65 -13.06 -10.78
CA PRO A 24 4.07 -12.87 -11.09
C PRO A 24 4.49 -11.40 -11.18
N THR A 25 3.72 -10.58 -11.89
CA THR A 25 3.95 -9.14 -12.04
C THR A 25 3.91 -8.43 -10.69
N MET A 26 2.90 -8.73 -9.86
CA MET A 26 2.77 -8.16 -8.53
C MET A 26 3.92 -8.59 -7.62
N ARG A 27 4.33 -9.86 -7.66
CA ARG A 27 5.45 -10.38 -6.88
C ARG A 27 6.77 -9.67 -7.25
N GLN A 28 6.99 -9.41 -8.53
CA GLN A 28 8.17 -8.67 -9.01
C GLN A 28 8.14 -7.22 -8.53
N ALA A 29 7.01 -6.53 -8.71
CA ALA A 29 6.84 -5.14 -8.27
C ALA A 29 7.08 -5.00 -6.75
N ARG A 30 6.46 -5.87 -5.95
CA ARG A 30 6.64 -5.92 -4.49
C ARG A 30 8.10 -6.13 -4.11
N ARG A 31 8.80 -7.06 -4.78
CA ARG A 31 10.24 -7.30 -4.55
C ARG A 31 11.05 -6.02 -4.81
N ALA A 32 10.81 -5.34 -5.93
CA ALA A 32 11.51 -4.10 -6.27
C ALA A 32 11.27 -2.99 -5.23
N ILE A 33 10.03 -2.78 -4.78
CA ILE A 33 9.70 -1.77 -3.76
C ILE A 33 10.26 -2.13 -2.38
N LEU A 34 10.27 -3.42 -2.02
CA LEU A 34 10.87 -3.86 -0.77
C LEU A 34 12.39 -3.65 -0.75
N THR A 35 13.09 -3.95 -1.84
CA THR A 35 14.56 -3.96 -1.85
C THR A 35 15.20 -2.66 -2.33
N GLN A 36 14.55 -1.89 -3.21
CA GLN A 36 15.17 -0.75 -3.91
C GLN A 36 14.58 0.61 -3.53
N PHE A 37 13.32 0.66 -3.07
CA PHE A 37 12.68 1.92 -2.74
C PHE A 37 12.95 2.32 -1.28
N TRP A 38 13.94 3.19 -1.06
CA TRP A 38 14.30 3.72 0.27
C TRP A 38 14.49 5.24 0.18
N PRO A 39 13.40 6.01 0.14
CA PRO A 39 13.48 7.47 0.00
C PRO A 39 14.23 8.08 1.21
N GLY A 40 15.31 8.81 0.94
CA GLY A 40 16.05 9.56 1.96
C GLY A 40 15.57 11.00 2.08
N SER A 41 14.82 11.47 1.09
CA SER A 41 14.29 12.83 1.00
C SER A 41 12.89 12.87 0.38
N PHE A 42 12.22 14.02 0.49
CA PHE A 42 10.96 14.26 -0.19
C PHE A 42 11.12 14.21 -1.72
N ASP A 43 12.25 14.66 -2.25
CA ASP A 43 12.52 14.62 -3.69
C ASP A 43 12.64 13.19 -4.22
N ASP A 44 13.20 12.26 -3.44
CA ASP A 44 13.23 10.82 -3.80
C ASP A 44 11.81 10.24 -3.89
N LEU A 45 10.95 10.61 -2.94
CA LEU A 45 9.54 10.24 -2.96
C LEU A 45 8.81 10.86 -4.17
N ALA A 46 9.07 12.13 -4.47
CA ALA A 46 8.49 12.80 -5.63
C ALA A 46 9.06 12.26 -6.97
N ALA A 47 10.27 11.72 -6.97
CA ALA A 47 10.88 11.13 -8.15
C ALA A 47 10.21 9.80 -8.53
N VAL A 48 9.87 8.95 -7.56
CA VAL A 48 9.31 7.62 -7.84
C VAL A 48 7.98 7.68 -8.60
N VAL A 49 7.21 8.77 -8.46
CA VAL A 49 5.93 8.96 -9.14
C VAL A 49 6.05 9.49 -10.57
N ARG A 50 7.24 9.91 -11.01
CA ARG A 50 7.51 10.34 -12.40
C ARG A 50 7.59 9.14 -13.33
N LEU A 51 7.06 9.25 -14.54
CA LEU A 51 6.94 8.11 -15.47
C LEU A 51 8.30 7.55 -15.89
N GLU A 52 9.33 8.37 -15.93
CA GLU A 52 10.69 8.01 -16.34
C GLU A 52 11.46 7.26 -15.25
N HIS A 53 10.95 7.27 -14.01
CA HIS A 53 11.65 6.64 -12.90
C HIS A 53 11.59 5.11 -13.03
N PRO A 54 12.72 4.39 -12.88
CA PRO A 54 12.76 2.93 -13.11
C PRO A 54 11.84 2.13 -12.18
N LEU A 55 11.57 2.66 -10.98
CA LEU A 55 10.64 2.05 -10.02
C LEU A 55 9.18 2.52 -10.19
N ASN A 56 8.85 3.39 -11.15
CA ASN A 56 7.52 3.99 -11.24
C ASN A 56 6.42 2.95 -11.42
N GLU A 57 6.60 2.04 -12.37
CA GLU A 57 5.62 0.97 -12.65
C GLU A 57 5.41 0.10 -11.41
N SER A 58 6.51 -0.34 -10.78
CA SER A 58 6.46 -1.15 -9.56
C SER A 58 5.80 -0.40 -8.41
N TYR A 59 6.11 0.89 -8.24
CA TYR A 59 5.56 1.72 -7.18
C TYR A 59 4.06 1.92 -7.36
N ARG A 60 3.63 2.29 -8.58
CA ARG A 60 2.21 2.43 -8.91
C ARG A 60 1.44 1.14 -8.68
N GLN A 61 2.01 0.00 -9.07
CA GLN A 61 1.38 -1.31 -8.89
C GLN A 61 1.19 -1.63 -7.40
N VAL A 62 2.22 -1.44 -6.58
CA VAL A 62 2.17 -1.77 -5.15
C VAL A 62 1.35 -0.77 -4.35
N ALA A 63 1.51 0.53 -4.61
CA ALA A 63 0.80 1.59 -3.90
C ALA A 63 -0.72 1.54 -4.18
N SER A 64 -1.14 1.39 -5.44
CA SER A 64 -2.57 1.31 -5.79
C SER A 64 -3.25 0.06 -5.25
N TYR A 65 -2.53 -1.07 -5.20
CA TYR A 65 -3.01 -2.29 -4.57
C TYR A 65 -3.30 -2.07 -3.07
N TRP A 66 -2.37 -1.44 -2.34
CA TRP A 66 -2.56 -1.16 -0.91
C TRP A 66 -3.57 -0.05 -0.64
N GLU A 67 -3.67 0.94 -1.52
CA GLU A 67 -4.73 1.94 -1.51
C GLU A 67 -6.11 1.28 -1.58
N MET A 68 -6.31 0.35 -2.51
CA MET A 68 -7.55 -0.41 -2.63
C MET A 68 -7.84 -1.22 -1.36
N ALA A 69 -6.86 -2.00 -0.88
CA ALA A 69 -7.03 -2.83 0.31
C ALA A 69 -7.39 -1.98 1.55
N PHE A 70 -6.65 -0.90 1.82
CA PHE A 70 -6.95 -0.02 2.95
C PHE A 70 -8.23 0.79 2.75
N GLY A 71 -8.64 1.04 1.51
CA GLY A 71 -9.96 1.56 1.16
C GLY A 71 -11.08 0.64 1.66
N MET A 72 -10.95 -0.67 1.48
CA MET A 72 -11.94 -1.64 2.00
C MET A 72 -12.11 -1.52 3.52
N ALA A 73 -11.00 -1.43 4.28
CA ALA A 73 -11.06 -1.21 5.72
C ALA A 73 -11.62 0.17 6.10
N ARG A 74 -11.26 1.22 5.36
CA ARG A 74 -11.74 2.58 5.59
C ARG A 74 -13.27 2.70 5.44
N HIS A 75 -13.85 1.89 4.57
CA HIS A 75 -15.28 1.85 4.31
C HIS A 75 -16.04 0.75 5.07
N GLY A 76 -15.36 0.01 5.96
CA GLY A 76 -15.98 -1.01 6.81
C GLY A 76 -16.34 -2.30 6.05
N ILE A 77 -15.76 -2.53 4.87
CA ILE A 77 -15.91 -3.76 4.10
C ILE A 77 -15.10 -4.88 4.75
N ILE A 78 -13.86 -4.57 5.16
CA ILE A 78 -13.01 -5.46 5.94
C ILE A 78 -12.81 -4.88 7.34
N GLN A 79 -12.83 -5.72 8.38
CA GLN A 79 -12.45 -5.28 9.74
C GLN A 79 -11.01 -4.70 9.73
N PRO A 80 -10.77 -3.47 10.20
CA PRO A 80 -9.49 -2.79 10.00
C PRO A 80 -8.26 -3.45 10.63
N ASP A 81 -8.38 -3.96 11.85
CA ASP A 81 -7.27 -4.57 12.59
C ASP A 81 -6.89 -5.92 11.97
N TYR A 82 -7.89 -6.71 11.61
CA TYR A 82 -7.74 -7.97 10.89
C TYR A 82 -7.05 -7.76 9.55
N LEU A 83 -7.43 -6.72 8.79
CA LEU A 83 -6.69 -6.38 7.57
C LEU A 83 -5.24 -6.00 7.88
N ALA A 84 -5.00 -5.19 8.93
CA ALA A 84 -3.67 -4.71 9.29
C ALA A 84 -2.73 -5.86 9.69
N GLU A 85 -3.20 -6.85 10.44
CA GLU A 85 -2.47 -8.07 10.82
C GLU A 85 -1.93 -8.83 9.61
N HIS A 86 -2.64 -8.78 8.47
CA HIS A 86 -2.27 -9.46 7.23
C HIS A 86 -1.63 -8.55 6.16
N SER A 87 -1.49 -7.26 6.47
CA SER A 87 -1.05 -6.21 5.52
C SER A 87 0.28 -5.55 5.87
N GLY A 88 1.17 -6.27 6.56
CA GLY A 88 2.45 -5.73 7.04
C GLY A 88 3.28 -5.01 5.97
N GLU A 89 3.29 -5.49 4.72
CA GLU A 89 3.99 -4.79 3.63
C GLU A 89 3.36 -3.44 3.26
N GLY A 90 2.04 -3.33 3.29
CA GLY A 90 1.36 -2.05 3.06
C GLY A 90 1.67 -1.06 4.18
N LEU A 91 1.75 -1.54 5.42
CA LEU A 91 2.18 -0.73 6.56
C LEU A 91 3.65 -0.32 6.44
N TRP A 92 4.53 -1.20 5.94
CA TRP A 92 5.91 -0.86 5.63
C TRP A 92 6.04 0.19 4.53
N LEU A 93 5.23 0.11 3.47
CA LEU A 93 5.17 1.15 2.45
C LEU A 93 4.73 2.50 3.05
N LEU A 94 3.70 2.49 3.90
CA LEU A 94 3.27 3.68 4.63
C LEU A 94 4.40 4.22 5.52
N ALA A 95 5.12 3.37 6.24
CA ALA A 95 6.25 3.77 7.09
C ALA A 95 7.37 4.47 6.30
N LYS A 96 7.65 4.02 5.07
CA LYS A 96 8.62 4.69 4.17
C LYS A 96 8.17 6.09 3.75
N VAL A 97 6.85 6.31 3.63
CA VAL A 97 6.25 7.60 3.22
C VAL A 97 5.97 8.52 4.41
N GLN A 98 5.76 7.96 5.59
CA GLN A 98 5.31 8.66 6.79
C GLN A 98 6.12 9.92 7.16
N PRO A 99 7.48 9.93 7.07
CA PRO A 99 8.29 11.11 7.37
C PRO A 99 8.00 12.32 6.47
N PHE A 100 7.46 12.08 5.28
CA PHE A 100 7.26 13.07 4.23
C PHE A 100 5.78 13.49 4.08
N LEU A 101 4.89 12.97 4.93
CA LEU A 101 3.47 13.31 4.89
C LEU A 101 3.17 14.81 5.10
N PRO A 102 3.89 15.57 5.96
CA PRO A 102 3.69 17.01 6.08
C PRO A 102 3.87 17.73 4.74
N GLN A 103 5.01 17.51 4.07
CA GLN A 103 5.31 18.11 2.77
C GLN A 103 4.33 17.68 1.68
N LEU A 104 3.92 16.40 1.68
CA LEU A 104 2.88 15.91 0.77
C LEU A 104 1.54 16.65 0.92
N ARG A 105 1.14 16.94 2.17
CA ARG A 105 -0.12 17.66 2.46
C ARG A 105 -0.05 19.12 2.06
N GLU A 106 1.12 19.75 2.14
CA GLU A 106 1.34 21.12 1.68
C GLU A 106 1.35 21.24 0.15
N THR A 107 2.02 20.30 -0.54
CA THR A 107 2.11 20.30 -2.02
C THR A 107 0.82 19.86 -2.70
N ARG A 108 0.01 19.04 -2.05
CA ARG A 108 -1.30 18.59 -2.56
C ARG A 108 -2.37 18.79 -1.48
N PRO A 109 -2.87 20.01 -1.29
CA PRO A 109 -4.00 20.23 -0.40
C PRO A 109 -5.18 19.39 -0.90
N ARG A 110 -5.69 18.52 -0.02
CA ARG A 110 -6.95 17.79 -0.25
C ARG A 110 -8.14 18.71 0.00
#